data_AF-A0A7K1CUE1-F1
#
_entry.id   AF-A0A7K1CUE1-F1
#
_cell.length_a   1.000
_cell.length_b   1.000
_cell.length_c   1.000
_cell.angle_alpha   90.00
_cell.angle_beta   90.00
_cell.angle_gamma   90.00
#
_symmetry.space_group_name_H-M   'P 1'
#
loop_
_entity.id
_entity.type
_entity.pdbx_description
1 polymer ?
#
loop_
_entity_poly.entity_id
_entity_poly.type
_entity_poly.pdbx_seq_one_letter_code
_entity_poly.pdbx_strand_id
1 'polypeptide(L)'
;MLLGPNEINQLLKVLSVKPTKKLGQNFVHDGNIVRKIVKEAQLDPTDIVLEVGPGLGSLTLGLLPNCQKVIAVDIDQRFVAQLPQTVVQYLPEFISRLEVHYKDALELEVSDLTVQPTALVANLPYNVSVPVIIT
;
A
#
# COMPACT_ATOMS: atom_id res chain seq x y z
N MET A 1 -14.95 -0.65 0.03
CA MET A 1 -15.02 -1.45 -1.22
C MET A 1 -13.59 -1.74 -1.64
N LEU A 2 -13.27 -2.96 -2.12
CA LEU A 2 -11.90 -3.33 -2.52
C LEU A 2 -11.80 -3.46 -4.04
N LEU A 3 -10.59 -3.36 -4.60
CA LEU A 3 -10.35 -3.53 -6.03
C LEU A 3 -10.56 -4.99 -6.45
N GLY A 4 -11.43 -5.20 -7.43
CA GLY A 4 -11.61 -6.49 -8.08
C GLY A 4 -10.67 -6.69 -9.28
N PRO A 5 -10.72 -7.89 -9.91
CA PRO A 5 -9.87 -8.21 -11.06
C PRO A 5 -10.09 -7.28 -12.26
N ASN A 6 -11.32 -6.81 -12.49
CA ASN A 6 -11.65 -5.97 -13.64
C ASN A 6 -11.08 -4.56 -13.46
N GLU A 7 -11.24 -3.99 -12.26
CA GLU A 7 -10.72 -2.67 -11.90
C GLU A 7 -9.19 -2.66 -11.99
N ILE A 8 -8.53 -3.70 -11.48
CA ILE A 8 -7.07 -3.86 -11.57
C ILE A 8 -6.63 -3.90 -13.03
N ASN A 9 -7.27 -4.72 -13.87
CA ASN A 9 -6.93 -4.80 -15.29
C ASN A 9 -7.14 -3.47 -16.02
N GLN A 10 -8.19 -2.71 -15.67
CA GLN A 10 -8.45 -1.39 -16.24
C GLN A 10 -7.37 -0.38 -15.83
N LEU A 11 -7.02 -0.32 -14.54
CA LEU A 11 -5.98 0.56 -14.03
C LEU A 11 -4.61 0.25 -14.65
N LEU A 12 -4.24 -1.03 -14.77
CA LEU A 12 -3.00 -1.43 -15.44
C LEU A 12 -2.95 -0.97 -16.90
N LYS A 13 -4.08 -1.04 -17.62
CA LYS A 13 -4.16 -0.52 -19.00
C LYS A 13 -4.00 0.99 -19.06
N VAL A 14 -4.69 1.74 -18.19
CA VAL A 14 -4.60 3.21 -18.11
C VAL A 14 -3.17 3.64 -17.82
N LEU A 15 -2.50 2.96 -16.88
CA LEU A 15 -1.12 3.23 -16.50
C LEU A 15 -0.08 2.69 -17.49
N SER A 16 -0.52 2.01 -18.56
CA SER A 16 0.36 1.31 -19.52
C SER A 16 1.38 0.39 -18.84
N VAL A 17 0.96 -0.27 -17.76
CA VAL A 17 1.77 -1.21 -16.99
C VAL A 17 1.50 -2.62 -17.49
N LYS A 18 2.58 -3.34 -17.84
CA LYS A 18 2.55 -4.80 -17.94
C LYS A 18 3.15 -5.36 -16.65
N PRO A 19 2.43 -6.21 -15.90
CA PRO A 19 3.01 -6.87 -14.73
C PRO A 19 4.29 -7.60 -15.13
N THR A 20 5.40 -7.30 -14.48
CA THR A 20 6.67 -7.98 -14.76
C THR A 20 7.10 -8.82 -13.57
N LYS A 21 7.51 -10.06 -13.85
CA LYS A 21 8.10 -10.96 -12.83
C LYS A 21 9.41 -10.39 -12.26
N LYS A 22 10.12 -9.55 -13.01
CA LYS A 22 11.39 -8.92 -12.61
C LYS A 22 11.24 -7.97 -11.42
N LEU A 23 10.08 -7.32 -11.30
CA LEU A 23 9.75 -6.44 -10.16
C LEU A 23 8.90 -7.16 -9.09
N GLY A 24 8.65 -8.47 -9.23
CA GLY A 24 7.90 -9.25 -8.24
C GLY A 24 6.45 -8.80 -8.02
N GLN A 25 5.87 -8.02 -8.93
CA GLN A 25 4.56 -7.39 -8.73
C GLN A 25 3.43 -8.43 -8.68
N ASN A 26 2.82 -8.60 -7.50
CA ASN A 26 1.63 -9.40 -7.28
C ASN A 26 0.49 -8.51 -6.76
N PHE A 27 -0.45 -8.13 -7.63
CA PHE A 27 -1.59 -7.32 -7.21
C PHE A 27 -2.65 -8.18 -6.53
N VAL A 28 -2.88 -7.93 -5.23
CA VAL A 28 -3.96 -8.58 -4.49
C VAL A 28 -5.30 -8.09 -5.05
N HIS A 29 -6.10 -9.01 -5.59
CA HIS A 29 -7.43 -8.73 -6.14
C HIS A 29 -8.53 -9.47 -5.37
N ASP A 30 -8.14 -10.41 -4.49
CA ASP A 30 -9.07 -11.12 -3.63
C ASP A 30 -9.26 -10.37 -2.32
N GLY A 31 -10.47 -9.82 -2.14
CA GLY A 31 -10.83 -9.11 -0.92
C GLY A 31 -10.78 -9.98 0.35
N ASN A 32 -10.88 -11.30 0.24
CA ASN A 32 -10.69 -12.20 1.39
C ASN A 32 -9.24 -12.21 1.87
N ILE A 33 -8.28 -12.20 0.93
CA ILE A 33 -6.85 -12.13 1.27
C ILE A 33 -6.55 -10.79 1.95
N VAL A 34 -7.04 -9.68 1.40
CA VAL A 34 -6.89 -8.35 2.04
C VAL A 34 -7.45 -8.35 3.46
N ARG A 35 -8.69 -8.83 3.64
CA ARG A 35 -9.31 -8.92 4.97
C ARG A 35 -8.51 -9.79 5.94
N LYS A 36 -7.94 -10.90 5.46
CA LYS A 36 -7.09 -11.77 6.26
C LYS A 36 -5.82 -11.04 6.70
N ILE A 37 -5.12 -10.37 5.77
CA ILE A 37 -3.90 -9.61 6.08
C ILE A 37 -4.20 -8.53 7.13
N VAL A 38 -5.25 -7.72 6.93
CA VAL A 38 -5.63 -6.65 7.87
C VAL A 38 -5.98 -7.22 9.25
N LYS A 39 -6.66 -8.37 9.30
CA LYS A 39 -6.99 -9.03 10.57
C LYS A 39 -5.74 -9.54 11.30
N GLU A 40 -4.82 -10.18 10.58
CA GLU A 40 -3.57 -10.69 11.17
C GLU A 40 -2.61 -9.57 11.56
N ALA A 41 -2.73 -8.38 10.96
CA ALA A 41 -1.96 -7.20 11.35
C ALA A 41 -2.35 -6.66 12.75
N GLN A 42 -3.51 -7.07 13.29
CA GLN A 42 -3.96 -6.74 14.65
C GLN A 42 -3.86 -5.24 15.01
N LEU A 43 -4.21 -4.39 14.05
CA LEU A 43 -4.06 -2.93 14.17
C LEU A 43 -5.01 -2.34 15.23
N ASP A 44 -4.50 -1.35 15.96
CA ASP A 44 -5.25 -0.42 16.78
C ASP A 44 -5.65 0.83 15.97
N PRO A 45 -6.81 1.46 16.25
CA PRO A 45 -7.21 2.70 15.57
C PRO A 45 -6.21 3.86 15.68
N THR A 46 -5.27 3.82 16.64
CA THR A 46 -4.19 4.79 16.82
C THR A 46 -2.92 4.45 16.02
N ASP A 47 -2.86 3.28 15.38
CA ASP A 47 -1.67 2.86 14.65
C ASP A 47 -1.38 3.72 13.42
N ILE A 48 -0.09 3.83 13.12
CA ILE A 48 0.44 4.43 11.91
C ILE A 48 1.12 3.33 11.12
N VAL A 49 0.48 2.94 10.02
CA VAL A 49 0.93 1.82 9.20
C VAL A 49 1.87 2.33 8.12
N LEU A 50 3.07 1.77 8.06
CA LEU A 50 3.92 1.82 6.87
C LEU A 50 3.52 0.68 5.93
N GLU A 51 3.06 1.03 4.73
CA GLU A 51 2.77 0.09 3.66
C GLU A 51 3.89 0.11 2.61
N VAL A 52 4.57 -1.02 2.41
CA VAL A 52 5.59 -1.15 1.36
C VAL A 52 5.02 -1.86 0.14
N GLY A 53 5.15 -1.22 -1.03
CA GLY A 53 4.64 -1.73 -2.30
C GLY A 53 3.11 -1.75 -2.36
N PRO A 54 2.42 -0.62 -2.14
CA PRO A 54 0.95 -0.54 -2.21
C PRO A 54 0.40 -0.92 -3.59
N GLY A 55 1.19 -0.75 -4.65
CA GLY A 55 0.75 -0.97 -6.02
C GLY A 55 -0.49 -0.13 -6.36
N LEU A 56 -1.57 -0.80 -6.78
CA LEU A 56 -2.83 -0.11 -7.13
C LEU A 56 -3.68 0.29 -5.92
N GLY A 57 -3.31 -0.16 -4.71
CA GLY A 57 -3.97 0.25 -3.47
C GLY A 57 -4.95 -0.75 -2.86
N SER A 58 -5.00 -2.01 -3.32
CA SER A 58 -5.93 -2.99 -2.78
C SER A 58 -5.79 -3.20 -1.27
N LEU A 59 -4.55 -3.25 -0.78
CA LEU A 59 -4.27 -3.41 0.65
C LEU A 59 -4.40 -2.09 1.40
N THR A 60 -3.92 -0.98 0.82
CA THR A 60 -4.16 0.39 1.31
C THR A 60 -5.65 0.64 1.63
N LEU A 61 -6.56 0.28 0.72
CA LEU A 61 -8.01 0.41 0.92
C LEU A 61 -8.54 -0.45 2.08
N GLY A 62 -7.88 -1.58 2.36
CA GLY A 62 -8.19 -2.42 3.52
C GLY A 62 -7.63 -1.86 4.83
N LEU A 63 -6.48 -1.19 4.79
CA LEU A 63 -5.78 -0.66 5.97
C LEU A 63 -6.41 0.64 6.48
N LEU A 64 -6.69 1.60 5.61
CA LEU A 64 -7.16 2.95 5.96
C LEU A 64 -8.32 3.00 6.99
N PRO A 65 -9.33 2.11 6.94
CA PRO A 65 -10.41 2.12 7.94
C PRO A 65 -10.00 1.62 9.33
N ASN A 66 -8.84 0.99 9.48
CA ASN A 66 -8.43 0.24 10.67
C ASN A 66 -7.25 0.89 11.42
N CYS A 67 -6.78 2.05 10.99
CA CYS A 67 -5.65 2.75 11.60
C CYS A 67 -5.82 4.28 11.52
N GLN A 68 -4.94 4.99 12.21
CA GLN A 68 -4.93 6.45 12.21
C GLN A 68 -4.39 7.00 10.88
N LYS A 69 -3.36 6.36 10.33
CA LYS A 69 -2.65 6.82 9.12
C LYS A 69 -2.02 5.65 8.37
N VAL A 70 -2.00 5.74 7.05
CA VAL A 70 -1.19 4.86 6.18
C VAL A 70 -0.16 5.71 5.46
N ILE A 71 1.11 5.39 5.66
CA ILE A 71 2.24 5.90 4.89
C ILE A 71 2.60 4.83 3.87
N ALA A 72 2.37 5.08 2.60
CA ALA A 72 2.59 4.13 1.52
C ALA A 72 3.87 4.48 0.74
N VAL A 73 4.75 3.51 0.54
CA VAL A 73 6.03 3.69 -0.17
C VAL A 73 6.09 2.74 -1.36
N ASP A 74 6.30 3.28 -2.56
CA ASP A 74 6.47 2.50 -3.78
C ASP A 74 7.62 3.05 -4.64
N ILE A 75 8.34 2.13 -5.28
CA ILE A 75 9.44 2.44 -6.22
C ILE A 75 8.93 2.69 -7.64
N ASP A 76 7.65 2.48 -7.92
CA ASP A 76 7.05 2.80 -9.22
C ASP A 76 6.24 4.10 -9.13
N GLN A 77 6.77 5.15 -9.76
CA GLN A 77 6.15 6.48 -9.76
C GLN A 77 4.70 6.47 -10.30
N ARG A 78 4.36 5.52 -11.18
CA ARG A 78 3.00 5.40 -11.73
C ARG A 78 2.00 4.99 -10.65
N PHE A 79 2.39 4.10 -9.74
CA PHE A 79 1.55 3.68 -8.63
C PHE A 79 1.43 4.76 -7.57
N VAL A 80 2.53 5.45 -7.26
CA VAL A 80 2.51 6.59 -6.35
C VAL A 80 1.54 7.67 -6.83
N ALA A 81 1.55 7.98 -8.13
CA ALA A 81 0.61 8.94 -8.72
C ALA A 81 -0.84 8.44 -8.73
N GLN A 82 -1.05 7.13 -8.92
CA GLN A 82 -2.39 6.54 -8.99
C GLN A 82 -3.05 6.37 -7.62
N LEU A 83 -2.29 6.03 -6.58
CA LEU A 83 -2.82 5.59 -5.30
C LEU A 83 -3.77 6.62 -4.64
N PRO A 84 -3.44 7.93 -4.59
CA PRO A 84 -4.38 8.93 -4.06
C PRO A 84 -5.69 8.97 -4.84
N GLN A 85 -5.66 8.81 -6.17
CA GLN A 85 -6.87 8.79 -6.99
C GLN A 85 -7.74 7.56 -6.68
N THR A 86 -7.10 6.40 -6.50
CA THR A 86 -7.79 5.18 -6.03
C THR A 86 -8.46 5.46 -4.69
N VAL A 87 -7.75 6.02 -3.70
CA VAL A 87 -8.33 6.29 -2.38
C VAL A 87 -9.49 7.29 -2.47
N VAL A 88 -9.36 8.38 -3.22
CA VAL A 88 -10.47 9.34 -3.46
C VAL A 88 -11.69 8.66 -4.08
N GLN A 89 -11.49 7.72 -5.00
CA GLN A 89 -12.59 7.03 -5.68
C GLN A 89 -13.35 6.07 -4.74
N TYR A 90 -12.66 5.35 -3.87
CA TYR A 90 -13.26 4.25 -3.09
C TYR A 90 -13.52 4.60 -1.62
N LEU A 91 -12.74 5.52 -1.04
CA LEU A 91 -12.70 5.89 0.38
C LEU A 91 -12.34 7.38 0.55
N PRO A 92 -13.09 8.31 -0.07
CA PRO A 92 -12.76 9.74 -0.07
C PRO A 92 -12.61 10.34 1.34
N GLU A 93 -13.37 9.85 2.31
CA GLU A 93 -13.31 10.28 3.71
C GLU A 93 -11.98 9.95 4.41
N PHE A 94 -11.20 9.03 3.84
CA PHE A 94 -9.92 8.58 4.39
C PHE A 94 -8.69 9.20 3.71
N ILE A 95 -8.86 10.05 2.68
CA ILE A 95 -7.72 10.59 1.92
C ILE A 95 -6.74 11.40 2.78
N SER A 96 -7.24 12.10 3.80
CA SER A 96 -6.39 12.86 4.74
C SER A 96 -5.51 11.98 5.63
N ARG A 97 -5.80 10.67 5.69
CA ARG A 97 -5.02 9.67 6.42
C ARG A 97 -3.99 8.96 5.54
N LEU A 98 -3.92 9.27 4.25
CA LEU A 98 -2.96 8.71 3.32
C LEU A 98 -1.78 9.66 3.13
N GLU A 99 -0.58 9.12 3.28
CA GLU A 99 0.67 9.73 2.85
C GLU A 99 1.34 8.79 1.84
N VAL A 100 1.91 9.32 0.76
CA VAL A 100 2.52 8.50 -0.30
C VAL A 100 3.89 9.03 -0.67
N HIS A 101 4.88 8.14 -0.71
CA HIS A 101 6.26 8.44 -1.08
C HIS A 101 6.71 7.62 -2.29
N TYR A 102 7.36 8.30 -3.22
CA TYR A 102 8.11 7.66 -4.31
C TYR A 102 9.55 7.44 -3.86
N LYS A 103 9.83 6.23 -3.37
CA LYS A 103 11.15 5.87 -2.83
C LYS A 103 11.34 4.36 -2.83
N ASP A 104 12.58 3.89 -2.88
CA ASP A 104 12.91 2.51 -2.54
C ASP A 104 12.76 2.34 -1.02
N ALA A 105 12.00 1.33 -0.58
CA ALA A 105 11.81 1.05 0.83
C ALA A 105 13.12 0.67 1.54
N LEU A 106 14.14 0.18 0.81
CA LEU A 106 15.48 -0.09 1.35
C LEU A 106 16.29 1.18 1.64
N GLU A 107 15.91 2.30 1.04
CA GLU A 107 16.56 3.62 1.20
C GLU A 107 15.74 4.57 2.08
N LEU A 108 14.62 4.08 2.64
CA LEU A 108 13.74 4.87 3.49
C LEU A 108 14.39 5.11 4.85
N GLU A 109 14.49 6.39 5.24
CA GLU A 109 15.00 6.84 6.52
C GLU A 109 13.86 7.42 7.36
N VAL A 110 14.01 7.41 8.69
CA VAL A 110 13.01 7.98 9.61
C VAL A 110 12.79 9.47 9.33
N SER A 111 13.81 10.19 8.88
CA SER A 111 13.72 11.61 8.51
C SER A 111 12.87 11.89 7.26
N ASP A 112 12.60 10.89 6.43
CA ASP A 112 11.67 11.05 5.30
C ASP A 112 10.20 11.03 5.75
N LEU A 113 9.95 10.48 6.94
CA LEU A 113 8.60 10.22 7.43
C LEU A 113 8.12 11.39 8.28
N THR A 114 6.87 11.82 8.05
CA THR A 114 6.26 12.88 8.87
C THR A 114 6.00 12.45 10.31
N VAL A 115 5.93 11.13 10.54
CA VAL A 115 5.66 10.51 11.83
C VAL A 115 6.20 9.09 11.81
N GLN A 116 6.66 8.62 12.97
CA GLN A 116 7.20 7.27 13.11
C GLN A 116 6.08 6.21 12.99
N PRO A 117 6.21 5.22 12.10
CA PRO A 117 5.25 4.13 11.99
C PRO A 117 5.27 3.23 13.23
N THR A 118 4.10 2.73 13.62
CA THR A 118 3.93 1.75 14.71
C THR A 118 3.76 0.33 14.19
N ALA A 119 3.40 0.18 12.90
CA ALA A 119 3.22 -1.10 12.24
C ALA A 119 3.77 -1.07 10.81
N LEU A 120 4.23 -2.23 10.33
CA LEU A 120 4.62 -2.44 8.93
C LEU A 120 3.72 -3.50 8.31
N VAL A 121 3.15 -3.19 7.15
CA VAL A 121 2.34 -4.14 6.39
C VAL A 121 2.82 -4.12 4.95
N ALA A 122 3.00 -5.29 4.33
CA ALA A 122 3.41 -5.36 2.93
C ALA A 122 2.91 -6.64 2.27
N ASN A 123 2.63 -6.56 0.97
CA ASN A 123 2.34 -7.74 0.14
C ASN A 123 3.56 -8.11 -0.71
N LEU A 124 4.71 -8.30 -0.06
CA LEU A 124 5.97 -8.61 -0.74
C LEU A 124 6.07 -10.11 -1.05
N PRO A 125 6.69 -10.49 -2.18
CA PRO A 125 7.05 -11.88 -2.43
C PRO A 125 8.02 -12.38 -1.35
N TYR A 126 7.93 -13.67 -0.99
CA TYR A 126 8.75 -14.36 0.03
C TYR A 126 10.29 -14.15 -0.06
N ASN A 127 10.81 -13.58 -1.16
CA ASN A 127 12.23 -13.39 -1.41
C ASN A 127 12.75 -11.97 -1.12
N VAL A 128 11.89 -11.05 -0.64
CA VAL A 128 12.30 -9.67 -0.32
C VAL A 128 12.08 -9.40 1.16
N SER A 129 13.12 -9.61 1.96
CA SER A 129 13.18 -9.06 3.32
C SER A 129 13.54 -7.58 3.21
N VAL A 130 12.57 -6.69 3.44
CA VAL A 130 12.87 -5.26 3.61
C VAL A 130 13.26 -5.07 5.07
N PRO A 131 14.52 -4.69 5.37
CA PRO A 131 14.90 -4.29 6.72
C PRO A 131 14.26 -2.93 7.01
N VAL A 132 12.98 -2.92 7.36
CA VAL A 132 12.37 -1.73 7.94
C VAL A 132 12.70 -1.76 9.42
N ILE A 133 13.54 -0.81 9.85
CA ILE A 133 13.83 -0.61 11.26
C ILE A 133 12.60 0.08 11.88
N ILE A 134 11.81 -0.68 12.63
CA ILE A 134 10.80 -0.16 13.55
C ILE A 134 11.45 -0.25 14.94
N THR A 135 12.16 0.79 15.36
CA THR A 135 12.78 0.87 16.71
C THR A 135 12.30 2.07 17.46
#